data_AF-M1MRN1-F1
#
_entry.id   AF-M1MRN1-F1
#
_cell.length_a   1.000
_cell.length_b   1.000
_cell.length_c   1.000
_cell.angle_alpha   90.00
_cell.angle_beta   90.00
_cell.angle_gamma   90.00
#
_symmetry.space_group_name_H-M   'P 1'
#
loop_
_entity.id
_entity.type
_entity.pdbx_description
1 polymer ?
#
loop_
_entity_poly.entity_id
_entity_poly.type
_entity_poly.pdbx_seq_one_letter_code
_entity_poly.pdbx_strand_id
1 'polypeptide(L)'
;MEKKQIENIIINVIEDIVDINITDRNLNLFGDEYHITPRDMTYIVFDIEKKLGKEIVSVFETEDIGIMTISNLADGIKKHMAV
;
A
#
# COMPACT_ATOMS: atom_id res chain seq x y z
N MET A 1 8.49 7.95 -10.66
CA MET A 1 7.13 8.30 -10.23
C MET A 1 7.22 9.06 -8.91
N GLU A 2 6.42 10.11 -8.72
CA GLU A 2 6.44 10.87 -7.46
C GLU A 2 5.75 10.10 -6.33
N LYS A 3 6.22 10.29 -5.09
CA LYS A 3 5.67 9.58 -3.91
C LYS A 3 4.15 9.75 -3.83
N LYS A 4 3.67 10.99 -3.97
CA LYS A 4 2.25 11.34 -3.93
C LYS A 4 1.41 10.61 -4.98
N GLN A 5 1.98 10.29 -6.14
CA GLN A 5 1.28 9.51 -7.17
C GLN A 5 1.14 8.05 -6.73
N ILE A 6 2.18 7.47 -6.14
CA ILE A 6 2.15 6.11 -5.60
C ILE A 6 1.15 6.02 -4.45
N GLU A 7 1.15 6.99 -3.52
CA GLU A 7 0.16 7.08 -2.44
C GLU A 7 -1.27 7.09 -2.97
N ASN A 8 -1.56 7.90 -3.99
CA ASN A 8 -2.89 7.96 -4.60
C ASN A 8 -3.27 6.63 -5.28
N ILE A 9 -2.31 5.92 -5.90
CA ILE A 9 -2.57 4.58 -6.47
C ILE A 9 -2.95 3.61 -5.36
N ILE A 10 -2.18 3.58 -4.28
CA ILE A 10 -2.44 2.70 -3.12
C ILE A 10 -3.82 3.00 -2.54
N ILE A 11 -4.12 4.28 -2.25
CA ILE A 11 -5.42 4.72 -1.72
C ILE A 11 -6.54 4.25 -2.64
N ASN A 12 -6.50 4.60 -3.92
CA ASN A 12 -7.56 4.21 -4.85
C ASN A 12 -7.77 2.69 -4.90
N VAL A 13 -6.71 1.88 -4.88
CA VAL A 13 -6.84 0.42 -4.85
C VAL A 13 -7.50 -0.07 -3.55
N ILE A 14 -7.12 0.49 -2.41
CA ILE A 14 -7.71 0.11 -1.13
C ILE A 14 -9.20 0.47 -1.14
N GLU A 15 -9.55 1.71 -1.49
CA GLU A 15 -10.94 2.16 -1.54
C GLU A 15 -11.77 1.33 -2.54
N ASP A 16 -11.20 0.94 -3.69
CA ASP A 16 -11.84 0.07 -4.68
C ASP A 16 -12.15 -1.36 -4.14
N ILE A 17 -11.29 -1.90 -3.25
CA ILE A 17 -11.36 -3.30 -2.79
C ILE A 17 -12.18 -3.45 -1.50
N VAL A 18 -11.96 -2.58 -0.52
CA VAL A 18 -12.53 -2.70 0.83
C VAL A 18 -13.69 -1.74 1.09
N ASP A 19 -14.02 -0.85 0.14
CA ASP A 19 -15.13 0.12 0.25
C ASP A 19 -15.02 0.99 1.52
N ILE A 20 -13.80 1.42 1.83
CA ILE A 20 -13.47 2.33 2.93
C ILE A 20 -12.91 3.64 2.39
N ASN A 21 -12.83 4.67 3.22
CA ASN A 21 -12.21 5.96 2.89
C ASN A 21 -10.92 6.13 3.70
N ILE A 22 -9.79 6.36 3.02
CA ILE A 22 -8.50 6.55 3.69
C ILE A 22 -8.33 8.01 4.11
N THR A 23 -8.46 8.24 5.40
CA THR A 23 -8.45 9.56 6.06
C THR A 23 -7.04 10.05 6.42
N ASP A 24 -6.13 9.13 6.78
CA ASP A 24 -4.76 9.44 7.18
C ASP A 24 -3.77 8.46 6.54
N ARG A 25 -2.75 9.01 5.89
CA ARG A 25 -1.70 8.24 5.20
C ARG A 25 -0.69 7.58 6.14
N ASN A 26 -0.67 7.99 7.41
CA ASN A 26 0.29 7.53 8.42
C ASN A 26 -0.33 6.54 9.42
N LEU A 27 -1.63 6.27 9.34
CA LEU A 27 -2.27 5.25 10.14
C LEU A 27 -1.97 3.87 9.60
N ASN A 28 -1.89 2.91 10.52
CA ASN A 28 -1.62 1.52 10.19
C ASN A 28 -2.84 0.91 9.48
N LEU A 29 -2.61 0.31 8.32
CA LEU A 29 -3.64 -0.31 7.48
C LEU A 29 -4.31 -1.52 8.16
N PHE A 30 -3.60 -2.23 9.04
CA PHE A 30 -4.18 -3.30 9.88
C PHE A 30 -4.75 -2.77 11.21
N GLY A 31 -4.77 -1.45 11.41
CA GLY A 31 -5.38 -0.84 12.58
C GLY A 31 -6.90 -0.98 12.57
N ASP A 32 -7.50 -0.84 13.75
CA ASP A 32 -8.95 -0.98 13.96
C ASP A 32 -9.79 0.00 13.13
N GLU A 33 -9.21 1.11 12.65
CA GLU A 33 -9.94 2.11 11.87
C GLU A 33 -10.35 1.61 10.47
N TYR A 34 -9.50 0.80 9.83
CA TYR A 34 -9.68 0.40 8.44
C TYR A 34 -10.17 -1.03 8.28
N HIS A 35 -10.06 -1.85 9.33
CA HIS A 35 -10.49 -3.26 9.32
C HIS A 35 -9.98 -4.09 8.13
N ILE A 36 -8.84 -3.71 7.54
CA ILE A 36 -8.25 -4.43 6.41
C ILE A 36 -7.70 -5.73 6.96
N THR A 37 -8.15 -6.86 6.41
CA THR A 37 -7.64 -8.17 6.82
C THR A 37 -6.38 -8.55 6.02
N PRO A 38 -5.58 -9.53 6.48
CA PRO A 38 -4.45 -10.05 5.69
C PRO A 38 -4.86 -10.55 4.30
N ARG A 39 -6.08 -11.07 4.17
CA ARG A 39 -6.66 -11.49 2.88
C ARG A 39 -6.85 -10.30 1.95
N ASP A 40 -7.47 -9.22 2.44
CA ASP A 40 -7.71 -8.01 1.66
C ASP A 40 -6.37 -7.41 1.19
N MET A 41 -5.37 -7.40 2.07
CA MET A 41 -4.04 -6.91 1.73
C MET A 41 -3.41 -7.70 0.57
N THR A 42 -3.67 -9.00 0.47
CA THR A 42 -3.18 -9.82 -0.66
C THR A 42 -3.78 -9.34 -1.99
N TYR A 43 -5.08 -9.00 -2.01
CA TYR A 43 -5.73 -8.45 -3.21
C TYR A 43 -5.27 -7.02 -3.51
N ILE A 44 -5.09 -6.20 -2.48
CA ILE A 44 -4.57 -4.83 -2.60
C ILE A 44 -3.18 -4.83 -3.24
N VAL A 45 -2.26 -5.67 -2.77
CA VAL A 45 -0.91 -5.77 -3.34
C VAL A 45 -0.97 -6.17 -4.81
N PHE A 46 -1.77 -7.19 -5.14
CA PHE A 46 -1.91 -7.65 -6.52
C PHE A 46 -2.42 -6.56 -7.47
N ASP A 47 -3.40 -5.75 -7.04
CA ASP A 47 -3.94 -4.69 -7.88
C ASP A 47 -3.03 -3.45 -7.95
N ILE A 48 -2.24 -3.17 -6.90
CA ILE A 48 -1.15 -2.19 -6.97
C ILE A 48 -0.11 -2.63 -8.01
N GLU A 49 0.32 -3.89 -7.99
CA GLU A 49 1.29 -4.43 -8.96
C GLU A 49 0.79 -4.31 -10.40
N LYS A 50 -0.49 -4.61 -10.66
CA LYS A 50 -1.09 -4.39 -11.99
C LYS A 50 -1.08 -2.93 -12.40
N LYS A 51 -1.47 -2.01 -11.50
CA LYS A 51 -1.51 -0.56 -11.80
C LYS A 51 -0.10 0.01 -12.03
N LEU A 52 0.92 -0.56 -11.39
CA LEU A 52 2.32 -0.14 -11.54
C LEU A 52 3.07 -0.87 -12.67
N GLY A 53 2.59 -2.04 -13.11
CA GLY A 53 3.26 -2.89 -14.09
C GLY A 53 4.57 -3.50 -13.59
N LYS A 54 4.77 -3.59 -12.27
CA LYS A 54 5.96 -4.13 -11.61
C LYS A 54 5.54 -4.88 -10.34
N GLU A 55 6.18 -6.01 -10.08
CA GLU A 55 6.06 -6.74 -8.82
C GLU A 55 6.63 -5.89 -7.68
N ILE A 56 5.94 -5.85 -6.53
CA ILE A 56 6.35 -5.08 -5.36
C ILE A 56 6.40 -5.93 -4.09
N VAL A 57 6.18 -7.25 -4.17
CA VAL A 57 6.16 -8.13 -3.00
C VAL A 57 7.40 -8.01 -2.11
N SER A 58 8.58 -7.79 -2.70
CA SER A 58 9.84 -7.56 -1.97
C SER A 58 9.83 -6.35 -1.05
N VAL A 59 8.93 -5.39 -1.23
CA VAL A 59 8.73 -4.26 -0.30
C VAL A 59 8.28 -4.75 1.08
N PHE A 60 7.61 -5.90 1.14
CA PHE A 60 7.14 -6.52 2.38
C PHE A 60 8.15 -7.49 3.00
N GLU A 61 9.31 -7.73 2.37
CA GLU A 61 10.41 -8.53 2.92
C GLU A 61 11.22 -7.70 3.94
N THR A 62 10.54 -7.20 4.97
CA THR A 62 11.10 -6.33 6.01
C THR A 62 10.60 -6.74 7.39
N GLU A 63 11.44 -6.58 8.42
CA GLU A 63 11.05 -6.75 9.82
C GLU A 63 10.32 -5.50 10.36
N ASP A 64 10.30 -4.40 9.61
CA ASP A 64 9.67 -3.15 10.00
C ASP A 64 8.14 -3.19 9.78
N ILE A 65 7.41 -3.43 10.87
CA ILE A 65 5.94 -3.38 10.89
C ILE A 65 5.37 -2.00 10.51
N GLY A 66 6.19 -0.95 10.57
CA GLY A 66 5.83 0.40 10.14
C GLY A 66 5.57 0.51 8.64
N ILE A 67 5.97 -0.48 7.83
CA ILE A 67 5.71 -0.50 6.39
C ILE A 67 4.21 -0.42 6.05
N MET A 68 3.34 -0.86 6.97
CA MET A 68 1.89 -0.95 6.78
C MET A 68 1.15 0.38 6.93
N THR A 69 1.74 1.50 6.52
CA THR A 69 1.06 2.79 6.33
C THR A 69 1.13 3.17 4.85
N ILE A 70 0.20 3.99 4.34
CA ILE A 70 0.24 4.44 2.95
C ILE A 70 1.57 5.15 2.65
N SER A 71 1.99 6.03 3.56
CA SER A 71 3.22 6.83 3.41
C SER A 71 4.46 5.95 3.30
N ASN A 72 4.60 4.96 4.20
CA ASN A 72 5.77 4.09 4.22
C ASN A 72 5.75 3.07 3.08
N LEU A 73 4.59 2.52 2.74
CA LEU A 73 4.44 1.64 1.58
C LEU A 73 4.81 2.37 0.28
N ALA A 74 4.38 3.62 0.12
CA ALA A 74 4.75 4.44 -1.03
C ALA A 74 6.26 4.72 -1.10
N ASP A 75 6.91 4.97 0.04
CA ASP A 75 8.37 5.11 0.09
C ASP A 75 9.09 3.80 -0.26
N GLY A 76 8.62 2.67 0.26
CA GLY A 76 9.13 1.33 -0.04
C GLY A 76 9.04 1.00 -1.53
N ILE A 77 7.87 1.22 -2.13
CA ILE A 77 7.64 1.04 -3.57
C ILE A 77 8.52 1.99 -4.38
N LYS A 78 8.58 3.29 -4.01
CA LYS A 78 9.42 4.26 -4.72
C LYS A 78 10.89 3.85 -4.74
N LYS A 79 11.40 3.39 -3.59
CA LYS A 79 12.77 2.87 -3.46
C LYS A 79 12.98 1.63 -4.32
N HIS A 80 12.04 0.68 -4.27
CA HIS A 80 12.09 -0.54 -5.08
C HIS A 80 12.04 -0.26 -6.60
N MET A 81 11.31 0.76 -7.03
CA MET A 81 11.24 1.17 -8.44
C MET A 81 12.49 1.92 -8.93
N ALA A 82 13.30 2.46 -8.02
CA ALA A 82 14.54 3.16 -8.35
C ALA A 82 15.73 2.22 -8.60
N VAL A 83 15.54 0.92 -8.32
CA VAL A 83 16.47 -0.18 -8.61
C VAL A 83 15.99 -0.93 -9.85
#